data_AF-A0A2I1G0N4-F1
#
_entry.id   AF-A0A2I1G0N4-F1
#
_cell.length_a   1.000
_cell.length_b   1.000
_cell.length_c   1.000
_cell.angle_alpha   90.00
_cell.angle_beta   90.00
_cell.angle_gamma   90.00
#
_symmetry.space_group_name_H-M   'P 1'
#
loop_
_entity.id
_entity.type
_entity.pdbx_description
1 polymer ?
#
loop_
_entity_poly.entity_id
_entity_poly.type
_entity_poly.pdbx_seq_one_letter_code
_entity_poly.pdbx_strand_id
1 'polypeptide(L)'
;MVDRLTKIENKIDTLSKEIQEFKSELKTLLSDKINLSSSVKESFIHRVSIYPTKDECCGAVEGYLSLNHASFFSNFTEDDWISFYNKNIHKQLTKQVWFVRETLSSKSREAIFSIFGSRLPPINTNAGPSEVAKWKRKPEVKSCYESLFTKMNPKDKNSSIVLVSVIDRVLQNDHSNTEIAYVLAICSTILNPNHDEIMLKKNIMKQKVKKFLVSL
;
A
#
# COMPACT_ATOMS: atom_id res chain seq x y z
N MET A 1 0.14 -60.41 -32.14
CA MET A 1 1.19 -59.41 -31.88
C MET A 1 0.74 -58.03 -32.34
N VAL A 2 0.23 -57.91 -33.57
CA VAL A 2 -0.31 -56.67 -34.17
C VAL A 2 -1.42 -56.00 -33.34
N ASP A 3 -2.43 -56.74 -32.87
CA ASP A 3 -3.53 -56.20 -32.04
C ASP A 3 -3.09 -55.59 -30.69
N ARG A 4 -1.98 -56.08 -30.13
CA ARG A 4 -1.43 -55.53 -28.89
C ARG A 4 -0.67 -54.22 -29.17
N LEU A 5 -0.06 -54.11 -30.36
CA LEU A 5 0.65 -52.92 -30.79
C LEU A 5 -0.34 -51.76 -31.04
N THR A 6 -1.40 -52.02 -31.81
CA THR A 6 -2.45 -51.01 -32.09
C THR A 6 -3.17 -50.54 -30.83
N LYS A 7 -3.40 -51.44 -29.86
CA LYS A 7 -3.98 -51.07 -28.56
C LYS A 7 -3.04 -50.19 -27.72
N ILE A 8 -1.73 -50.36 -27.86
CA ILE A 8 -0.73 -49.52 -27.19
C ILE A 8 -0.67 -48.14 -27.87
N GLU A 9 -0.66 -48.09 -29.20
CA GLU A 9 -0.66 -46.84 -29.98
C GLU A 9 -1.87 -45.96 -29.63
N ASN A 10 -3.08 -46.53 -29.61
CA ASN A 10 -4.29 -45.78 -29.23
C ASN A 10 -4.24 -45.21 -27.81
N LYS A 11 -3.60 -45.92 -26.87
CA LYS A 11 -3.40 -45.43 -25.50
C LYS A 11 -2.39 -44.29 -25.44
N ILE A 12 -1.31 -44.37 -26.22
CA ILE A 12 -0.31 -43.30 -26.33
C ILE A 12 -0.93 -42.04 -26.92
N ASP A 13 -1.79 -42.17 -27.93
CA ASP A 13 -2.50 -41.03 -28.51
C ASP A 13 -3.47 -40.38 -27.53
N THR A 14 -4.18 -41.20 -26.75
CA THR A 14 -5.11 -40.72 -25.70
C THR A 14 -4.35 -39.95 -24.62
N LEU A 15 -3.27 -40.53 -24.08
CA LEU A 15 -2.42 -39.87 -23.09
C LEU A 15 -1.79 -38.58 -23.64
N SER A 16 -1.41 -38.57 -24.91
CA SER A 16 -0.86 -37.36 -25.55
C SER A 16 -1.88 -36.23 -25.61
N LYS A 17 -3.16 -36.53 -25.87
CA LYS A 17 -4.24 -35.54 -25.84
C LYS A 17 -4.46 -34.99 -24.42
N GLU A 18 -4.56 -35.87 -23.42
CA GLU A 18 -4.73 -35.48 -22.02
C GLU A 18 -3.56 -34.59 -21.54
N ILE A 19 -2.32 -34.91 -21.93
CA ILE A 19 -1.15 -34.09 -21.59
C ILE A 19 -1.24 -32.70 -22.22
N GLN A 20 -1.69 -32.57 -23.47
CA GLN A 20 -1.86 -31.25 -24.09
C GLN A 20 -2.97 -30.45 -23.43
N GLU A 21 -4.06 -31.11 -23.02
CA GLU A 21 -5.17 -30.50 -22.30
C GLU A 21 -4.70 -29.98 -20.94
N PHE A 22 -4.04 -30.81 -20.12
CA PHE A 22 -3.44 -30.37 -18.86
C PHE A 22 -2.43 -29.24 -19.01
N LYS A 23 -1.62 -29.25 -20.07
CA LYS A 23 -0.67 -28.17 -20.35
C LYS A 23 -1.40 -26.86 -20.67
N SER A 24 -2.54 -26.93 -21.36
CA SER A 24 -3.37 -25.76 -21.68
C SER A 24 -4.02 -25.18 -20.42
N GLU A 25 -4.55 -26.04 -19.53
CA GLU A 25 -5.11 -25.66 -18.23
C GLU A 25 -4.07 -25.05 -17.30
N LEU A 26 -2.87 -25.63 -17.21
CA LEU A 26 -1.77 -25.07 -16.44
C LEU A 26 -1.37 -23.67 -16.93
N LYS A 27 -1.38 -23.45 -18.25
CA LYS A 27 -1.05 -22.14 -18.83
C LYS A 27 -2.13 -21.10 -18.50
N THR A 28 -3.41 -21.49 -18.53
CA THR A 28 -4.52 -20.61 -18.14
C THR A 28 -4.45 -20.28 -16.65
N LEU A 29 -4.30 -21.28 -15.77
CA LEU A 29 -4.14 -21.07 -14.32
C LEU A 29 -2.94 -20.19 -13.96
N LEU A 30 -1.81 -20.32 -14.67
CA LEU A 30 -0.64 -19.48 -14.47
C LEU A 30 -0.91 -18.04 -14.90
N SER A 31 -1.58 -17.85 -16.05
CA SER A 31 -1.99 -16.53 -16.54
C SER A 31 -2.98 -15.87 -15.57
N ASP A 32 -3.97 -16.61 -15.09
CA ASP A 32 -4.97 -16.12 -14.15
C ASP A 32 -4.34 -15.77 -12.80
N LYS A 33 -3.36 -16.54 -12.33
CA LYS A 33 -2.60 -16.22 -11.11
C LYS A 33 -1.77 -14.94 -11.25
N ILE A 34 -1.18 -14.71 -12.41
CA ILE A 34 -0.41 -13.49 -12.72
C ILE A 34 -1.35 -12.29 -12.84
N ASN A 35 -2.44 -12.43 -13.59
CA ASN A 35 -3.46 -11.40 -13.82
C ASN A 35 -4.22 -11.06 -12.54
N LEU A 36 -4.47 -12.03 -11.66
CA LEU A 36 -5.03 -11.80 -10.34
C LEU A 36 -4.06 -11.01 -9.46
N SER A 37 -2.76 -11.31 -9.51
CA SER A 37 -1.75 -10.54 -8.76
C SER A 37 -1.66 -9.09 -9.23
N SER A 38 -1.74 -8.79 -10.53
CA SER A 38 -1.72 -7.41 -11.05
C SER A 38 -3.04 -6.67 -10.82
N SER A 39 -4.17 -7.29 -11.12
CA SER A 39 -5.48 -6.64 -11.05
C SER A 39 -5.98 -6.46 -9.62
N VAL A 40 -5.61 -7.38 -8.71
CA VAL A 40 -5.81 -7.15 -7.28
C VAL A 40 -4.95 -5.98 -6.82
N LYS A 41 -3.71 -5.78 -7.29
CA LYS A 41 -2.89 -4.62 -6.86
C LYS A 41 -3.57 -3.30 -7.20
N GLU A 42 -4.07 -3.14 -8.42
CA GLU A 42 -4.71 -1.89 -8.86
C GLU A 42 -6.04 -1.62 -8.13
N SER A 43 -6.90 -2.64 -8.00
CA SER A 43 -8.16 -2.49 -7.25
C SER A 43 -7.94 -2.27 -5.74
N PHE A 44 -6.86 -2.81 -5.17
CA PHE A 44 -6.59 -2.78 -3.74
C PHE A 44 -6.00 -1.46 -3.26
N ILE A 45 -5.18 -0.78 -4.08
CA ILE A 45 -4.55 0.50 -3.71
C ILE A 45 -5.61 1.57 -3.40
N HIS A 46 -6.72 1.59 -4.13
CA HIS A 46 -7.76 2.61 -3.96
C HIS A 46 -8.88 2.23 -2.98
N ARG A 47 -9.03 0.93 -2.66
CA ARG A 47 -10.18 0.43 -1.89
C ARG A 47 -9.87 0.12 -0.43
N VAL A 48 -8.60 0.09 -0.05
CA VAL A 48 -8.20 -0.46 1.25
C VAL A 48 -7.47 0.58 2.09
N SER A 49 -7.74 0.55 3.40
CA SER A 49 -7.04 1.33 4.41
C SER A 49 -5.52 1.19 4.28
N ILE A 50 -4.76 2.23 4.62
CA ILE A 50 -3.29 2.20 4.71
C ILE A 50 -2.83 1.23 5.82
N TYR A 51 -3.68 0.96 6.81
CA TYR A 51 -3.47 -0.04 7.85
C TYR A 51 -4.62 -1.04 7.88
N PRO A 52 -4.75 -1.89 6.85
CA PRO A 52 -5.87 -2.79 6.78
C PRO A 52 -5.70 -3.94 7.75
N THR A 53 -6.83 -4.41 8.24
CA THR A 53 -6.98 -5.69 8.90
C THR A 53 -6.92 -6.81 7.87
N LYS A 54 -6.71 -8.04 8.34
CA LYS A 54 -6.71 -9.19 7.46
C LYS A 54 -8.06 -9.38 6.78
N ASP A 55 -9.15 -9.13 7.51
CA ASP A 55 -10.52 -9.33 7.02
C ASP A 55 -10.88 -8.26 5.99
N GLU A 56 -10.51 -6.99 6.19
CA GLU A 56 -10.64 -5.95 5.17
C GLU A 56 -9.87 -6.32 3.89
N CYS A 57 -8.66 -6.85 4.02
CA CYS A 57 -7.90 -7.32 2.86
C CYS A 57 -8.60 -8.50 2.17
N CYS A 58 -9.20 -9.41 2.94
CA CYS A 58 -9.86 -10.60 2.43
C CYS A 58 -11.15 -10.24 1.69
N GLY A 59 -12.04 -9.47 2.33
CA GLY A 59 -13.29 -9.01 1.73
C GLY A 59 -13.09 -8.14 0.49
N ALA A 60 -12.04 -7.32 0.43
CA ALA A 60 -11.72 -6.55 -0.78
C ALA A 60 -11.36 -7.47 -1.96
N VAL A 61 -10.62 -8.56 -1.71
CA VAL A 61 -10.27 -9.56 -2.72
C VAL A 61 -11.49 -10.38 -3.14
N GLU A 62 -12.33 -10.78 -2.18
CA GLU A 62 -13.59 -11.48 -2.45
C GLU A 62 -14.52 -10.63 -3.32
N GLY A 63 -14.67 -9.35 -3.00
CA GLY A 63 -15.47 -8.42 -3.80
C GLY A 63 -14.93 -8.27 -5.21
N TYR A 64 -13.60 -8.19 -5.38
CA TYR A 64 -12.99 -8.16 -6.70
C TYR A 64 -13.22 -9.46 -7.48
N LEU A 65 -12.98 -10.62 -6.86
CA LEU A 65 -13.15 -11.93 -7.48
C LEU A 65 -14.61 -12.21 -7.83
N SER A 66 -15.55 -11.84 -6.97
CA SER A 66 -16.99 -12.01 -7.22
C SER A 66 -17.46 -11.21 -8.43
N LEU A 67 -16.85 -10.05 -8.70
CA LEU A 67 -17.20 -9.20 -9.83
C LEU A 67 -16.50 -9.60 -11.14
N ASN A 68 -15.26 -10.06 -11.08
CA ASN A 68 -14.41 -10.25 -12.26
C ASN A 68 -14.13 -11.73 -12.59
N HIS A 69 -14.23 -12.62 -11.60
CA HIS A 69 -13.85 -14.03 -11.68
C HIS A 69 -14.83 -14.91 -10.88
N ALA A 70 -16.14 -14.65 -11.03
CA ALA A 70 -17.18 -15.31 -10.23
C ALA A 70 -17.14 -16.84 -10.31
N SER A 71 -16.94 -17.40 -11.51
CA SER A 71 -16.87 -18.85 -11.74
C SER A 71 -15.67 -19.52 -11.07
N PHE A 72 -14.56 -18.79 -10.91
CA PHE A 72 -13.42 -19.27 -10.15
C PHE A 72 -13.72 -19.25 -8.64
N PHE A 73 -14.29 -18.14 -8.16
CA PHE A 73 -14.55 -17.94 -6.74
C PHE A 73 -15.65 -18.87 -6.20
N SER A 74 -16.68 -19.16 -7.01
CA SER A 74 -17.78 -20.05 -6.64
C SER A 74 -17.37 -21.51 -6.38
N ASN A 75 -16.16 -21.90 -6.77
CA ASN A 75 -15.65 -23.26 -6.56
C ASN A 75 -15.08 -23.48 -5.16
N PHE A 76 -14.94 -22.43 -4.36
CA PHE A 76 -14.41 -22.53 -3.00
C PHE A 76 -15.53 -22.69 -1.98
N THR A 77 -15.35 -23.60 -1.02
CA THR A 77 -16.02 -23.49 0.27
C THR A 77 -15.38 -22.36 1.09
N GLU A 78 -16.04 -21.91 2.16
CA GLU A 78 -15.52 -20.84 3.02
C GLU A 78 -14.14 -21.20 3.60
N ASP A 79 -13.99 -22.42 4.14
CA ASP A 79 -12.73 -22.89 4.72
C ASP A 79 -11.62 -23.02 3.66
N ASP A 80 -11.95 -23.54 2.48
CA ASP A 80 -11.01 -23.69 1.37
C ASP A 80 -10.52 -22.33 0.89
N TRP A 81 -11.43 -21.35 0.80
CA TRP A 81 -11.10 -20.00 0.42
C TRP A 81 -10.15 -19.34 1.42
N ILE A 82 -10.44 -19.41 2.72
CA ILE A 82 -9.60 -18.83 3.77
C ILE A 82 -8.19 -19.43 3.71
N SER A 83 -8.09 -20.75 3.54
CA SER A 83 -6.81 -21.46 3.38
C SER A 83 -6.05 -20.98 2.14
N PHE A 84 -6.73 -20.89 0.99
CA PHE A 84 -6.16 -20.43 -0.27
C PHE A 84 -5.66 -18.98 -0.17
N TYR A 85 -6.47 -18.08 0.37
CA TYR A 85 -6.15 -16.67 0.56
C TYR A 85 -4.89 -16.51 1.42
N ASN A 86 -4.83 -17.19 2.57
CA ASN A 86 -3.71 -17.12 3.48
C ASN A 86 -2.41 -17.58 2.85
N LYS A 87 -2.46 -18.69 2.10
CA LYS A 87 -1.29 -19.29 1.46
C LYS A 87 -0.79 -18.52 0.25
N ASN A 88 -1.70 -18.00 -0.58
CA ASN A 88 -1.35 -17.50 -1.91
C ASN A 88 -1.37 -15.98 -2.04
N ILE A 89 -2.26 -15.29 -1.32
CA ILE A 89 -2.60 -13.88 -1.56
C ILE A 89 -2.12 -13.00 -0.41
N HIS A 90 -2.41 -13.37 0.83
CA HIS A 90 -2.24 -12.52 2.02
C HIS A 90 -0.82 -11.92 2.15
N LYS A 91 0.21 -12.76 1.97
CA LYS A 91 1.62 -12.32 2.08
C LYS A 91 1.99 -11.29 1.02
N GLN A 92 1.50 -11.45 -0.21
CA GLN A 92 1.78 -10.52 -1.30
C GLN A 92 1.08 -9.18 -1.04
N LEU A 93 -0.19 -9.20 -0.65
CA LEU A 93 -0.93 -7.97 -0.34
C LEU A 93 -0.31 -7.22 0.83
N THR A 94 0.05 -7.92 1.90
CA THR A 94 0.69 -7.29 3.07
C THR A 94 1.98 -6.58 2.67
N LYS A 95 2.78 -7.19 1.78
CA LYS A 95 4.00 -6.59 1.23
C LYS A 95 3.69 -5.37 0.36
N GLN A 96 2.63 -5.41 -0.45
CA GLN A 96 2.22 -4.28 -1.30
C GLN A 96 1.75 -3.08 -0.47
N VAL A 97 0.87 -3.29 0.51
CA VAL A 97 0.44 -2.19 1.40
C VAL A 97 1.62 -1.63 2.18
N TRP A 98 2.57 -2.48 2.58
CA TRP A 98 3.82 -2.01 3.17
C TRP A 98 4.62 -1.14 2.21
N PHE A 99 4.78 -1.55 0.96
CA PHE A 99 5.47 -0.76 -0.05
C PHE A 99 4.80 0.60 -0.28
N VAL A 100 3.47 0.65 -0.43
CA VAL A 100 2.71 1.90 -0.54
C VAL A 100 2.99 2.82 0.66
N ARG A 101 2.96 2.29 1.89
CA ARG A 101 3.31 3.07 3.09
C ARG A 101 4.72 3.62 3.05
N GLU A 102 5.70 2.81 2.66
CA GLU A 102 7.09 3.25 2.56
C GLU A 102 7.26 4.33 1.50
N THR A 103 6.64 4.17 0.33
CA THR A 103 6.65 5.16 -0.74
C THR A 103 6.05 6.49 -0.28
N LEU A 104 4.86 6.47 0.32
CA LEU A 104 4.22 7.67 0.86
C LEU A 104 5.06 8.33 1.95
N SER A 105 5.67 7.54 2.83
CA SER A 105 6.54 8.04 3.89
C SER A 105 7.79 8.72 3.33
N SER A 106 8.40 8.11 2.31
CA SER A 106 9.58 8.66 1.64
C SER A 106 9.26 9.95 0.90
N LYS A 107 8.22 9.96 0.07
CA LYS A 107 7.77 11.14 -0.67
C LYS A 107 7.38 12.28 0.27
N SER A 108 6.70 11.97 1.38
CA SER A 108 6.33 12.99 2.39
C SER A 108 7.55 13.61 3.04
N ARG A 109 8.55 12.79 3.41
CA ARG A 109 9.83 13.28 3.93
C ARG A 109 10.50 14.22 2.91
N GLU A 110 10.66 13.75 1.68
CA GLU A 110 11.26 14.53 0.60
C GLU A 110 10.54 15.85 0.33
N ALA A 111 9.20 15.84 0.28
CA ALA A 111 8.39 17.05 0.09
C ALA A 111 8.60 18.06 1.22
N ILE A 112 8.61 17.61 2.47
CA ILE A 112 8.84 18.47 3.65
C ILE A 112 10.25 19.06 3.62
N PHE A 113 11.28 18.25 3.36
CA PHE A 113 12.66 18.71 3.26
C PHE A 113 12.90 19.59 2.02
N SER A 114 12.16 19.40 0.93
CA SER A 114 12.20 20.28 -0.23
C SER A 114 11.66 21.68 0.10
N ILE A 115 10.63 21.78 0.94
CA ILE A 115 10.03 23.06 1.35
C ILE A 115 10.87 23.76 2.42
N PHE A 116 11.33 23.02 3.44
CA PHE A 116 11.96 23.59 4.63
C PHE A 116 13.47 23.35 4.72
N GLY A 117 14.10 22.65 3.76
CA GLY A 117 15.45 22.13 3.89
C GLY A 117 16.52 23.17 4.25
N SER A 118 16.39 24.40 3.74
CA SER A 118 17.29 25.50 4.08
C SER A 118 17.09 26.08 5.49
N ARG A 119 15.93 25.83 6.10
CA ARG A 119 15.55 26.29 7.45
C ARG A 119 15.70 25.21 8.51
N LEU A 120 15.77 23.95 8.11
CA LEU A 120 15.92 22.82 9.03
C LEU A 120 17.39 22.57 9.34
N PRO A 121 17.77 22.46 10.62
CA PRO A 121 19.12 22.03 10.97
C PRO A 121 19.35 20.59 10.50
N PRO A 122 20.58 20.20 10.15
CA PRO A 122 20.87 18.84 9.74
C PRO A 122 20.56 17.86 10.88
N ILE A 123 20.10 16.66 10.51
CA ILE A 123 19.89 15.54 11.42
C ILE A 123 20.50 14.28 10.81
N ASN A 124 21.19 13.50 11.63
CA ASN A 124 21.71 12.21 11.22
C ASN A 124 20.54 11.23 10.98
N THR A 125 20.54 10.52 9.85
CA THR A 125 19.53 9.48 9.55
C THR A 125 19.61 8.30 10.53
N ASN A 126 20.76 8.11 11.18
CA ASN A 126 20.98 7.12 12.23
C ASN A 126 20.79 7.69 13.65
N ALA A 127 20.27 8.92 13.79
CA ALA A 127 20.07 9.55 15.08
C ALA A 127 19.12 8.73 15.96
N GLY A 128 19.51 8.52 17.22
CA GLY A 128 18.69 7.83 18.20
C GLY A 128 17.47 8.67 18.64
N PRO A 129 16.44 8.07 19.27
CA PRO A 129 15.23 8.79 19.69
C PRO A 129 15.50 10.04 20.54
N SER A 130 16.49 10.02 21.42
CA SER A 130 16.86 11.18 22.26
C SER A 130 17.44 12.34 21.46
N GLU A 131 18.29 12.05 20.47
CA GLU A 131 18.88 13.08 19.59
C GLU A 131 17.81 13.71 18.70
N VAL A 132 16.90 12.88 18.20
CA VAL A 132 15.71 13.30 17.48
C VAL A 132 14.85 14.24 18.31
N ALA A 133 14.54 13.88 19.55
CA ALA A 133 13.71 14.70 20.43
C ALA A 133 14.36 16.08 20.66
N LYS A 134 15.69 16.10 20.89
CA LYS A 134 16.46 17.35 20.99
C LYS A 134 16.41 18.16 19.71
N TRP A 135 16.55 17.52 18.55
CA TRP A 135 16.45 18.19 17.25
C TRP A 135 15.07 18.81 17.03
N LYS A 136 13.98 18.09 17.34
CA LYS A 136 12.61 18.61 17.21
C LYS A 136 12.31 19.79 18.13
N ARG A 137 12.94 19.85 19.30
CA ARG A 137 12.81 20.95 20.27
C ARG A 137 13.56 22.22 19.87
N LYS A 138 14.41 22.16 18.82
CA LYS A 138 15.08 23.36 18.31
C LYS A 138 14.05 24.37 17.79
N PRO A 139 14.24 25.68 18.04
CA PRO A 139 13.29 26.71 17.65
C PRO A 139 13.06 26.75 16.14
N GLU A 140 14.08 26.44 15.33
CA GLU A 140 14.00 26.39 13.87
C GLU A 140 13.05 25.28 13.39
N VAL A 141 13.13 24.09 14.03
CA VAL A 141 12.26 22.96 13.69
C VAL A 141 10.82 23.22 14.13
N LYS A 142 10.64 23.77 15.35
CA LYS A 142 9.32 24.18 15.84
C LYS A 142 8.68 25.23 14.93
N SER A 143 9.44 26.22 14.49
CA SER A 143 8.96 27.23 13.55
C SER A 143 8.56 26.64 12.21
N CYS A 144 9.33 25.68 11.67
CA CYS A 144 8.96 24.96 10.45
C CYS A 144 7.68 24.13 10.64
N TYR A 145 7.50 23.49 11.80
CA TYR A 145 6.28 22.76 12.13
C TYR A 145 5.04 23.68 12.17
N GLU A 146 5.13 24.81 12.85
CA GLU A 146 4.03 25.80 12.91
C GLU A 146 3.72 26.34 11.51
N SER A 147 4.75 26.54 10.67
CA SER A 147 4.62 27.00 9.29
C SER A 147 3.93 26.00 8.36
N LEU A 148 3.80 24.71 8.73
CA LEU A 148 3.01 23.75 7.94
C LEU A 148 1.55 24.20 7.81
N PHE A 149 1.03 24.86 8.84
CA PHE A 149 -0.38 25.26 8.94
C PHE A 149 -0.63 26.69 8.46
N THR A 150 0.38 27.37 7.91
CA THR A 150 0.28 28.74 7.41
C THR A 150 0.37 28.77 5.88
N LYS A 151 0.06 29.93 5.29
CA LYS A 151 0.20 30.15 3.84
C LYS A 151 1.68 30.16 3.44
N MET A 152 1.97 29.56 2.29
CA MET A 152 3.33 29.54 1.73
C MET A 152 3.86 30.95 1.45
N ASN A 153 2.99 31.84 0.99
CA ASN A 153 3.23 33.28 0.90
C ASN A 153 2.13 34.06 1.63
N PRO A 154 2.39 34.57 2.85
CA PRO A 154 1.40 35.32 3.63
C PRO A 154 0.87 36.58 2.94
N LYS A 155 1.61 37.16 1.98
CA LYS A 155 1.23 38.36 1.25
C LYS A 155 0.29 38.08 0.08
N ASP A 156 0.22 36.83 -0.36
CA ASP A 156 -0.63 36.40 -1.46
C ASP A 156 -1.91 35.73 -0.91
N LYS A 157 -3.07 36.32 -1.22
CA LYS A 157 -4.36 35.78 -0.78
C LYS A 157 -4.66 34.41 -1.37
N ASN A 158 -4.17 34.13 -2.57
CA ASN A 158 -4.39 32.88 -3.29
C ASN A 158 -3.33 31.81 -2.98
N SER A 159 -2.35 32.12 -2.14
CA SER A 159 -1.31 31.17 -1.77
C SER A 159 -1.89 30.01 -0.97
N SER A 160 -1.57 28.78 -1.41
CA SER A 160 -1.90 27.54 -0.70
C SER A 160 -1.24 27.49 0.67
N ILE A 161 -1.91 26.78 1.59
CA ILE A 161 -1.31 26.39 2.87
C ILE A 161 -0.15 25.43 2.57
N VAL A 162 0.95 25.55 3.31
CA VAL A 162 2.14 24.70 3.09
C VAL A 162 1.80 23.21 3.15
N LEU A 163 0.91 22.80 4.05
CA LEU A 163 0.41 21.43 4.16
C LEU A 163 -0.26 20.93 2.87
N VAL A 164 -1.04 21.78 2.19
CA VAL A 164 -1.66 21.44 0.90
C VAL A 164 -0.58 21.25 -0.15
N SER A 165 0.41 22.16 -0.20
CA SER A 165 1.55 22.02 -1.10
C SER A 165 2.39 20.77 -0.84
N VAL A 166 2.46 20.28 0.40
CA VAL A 166 3.08 18.98 0.70
C VAL A 166 2.25 17.84 0.13
N ILE A 167 0.93 17.85 0.36
CA ILE A 167 0.02 16.83 -0.16
C ILE A 167 0.10 16.75 -1.68
N ASP A 168 0.03 17.89 -2.38
CA ASP A 168 0.11 17.96 -3.85
C ASP A 168 1.45 17.48 -4.42
N ARG A 169 2.54 17.59 -3.66
CA ARG A 169 3.87 17.07 -4.06
C ARG A 169 3.98 15.57 -3.83
N VAL A 170 3.28 15.03 -2.83
CA VAL A 170 3.34 13.62 -2.45
C VAL A 170 2.39 12.79 -3.29
N LEU A 171 1.17 13.28 -3.45
CA LEU A 171 0.07 12.64 -4.14
C LEU A 171 -0.06 13.26 -5.53
N GLN A 172 -0.04 12.42 -6.57
CA GLN A 172 -0.40 12.84 -7.92
C GLN A 172 -1.93 12.88 -8.05
N ASN A 173 -2.46 13.23 -9.22
CA ASN A 173 -3.91 13.23 -9.45
C ASN A 173 -4.50 11.83 -9.19
N ASP A 174 -5.73 11.78 -8.66
CA ASP A 174 -6.44 10.58 -8.13
C ASP A 174 -5.82 9.91 -6.89
N HIS A 175 -6.03 10.53 -5.73
CA HIS A 175 -5.65 9.97 -4.43
C HIS A 175 -6.86 9.76 -3.51
N SER A 176 -6.76 8.75 -2.64
CA SER A 176 -7.81 8.42 -1.68
C SER A 176 -7.72 9.28 -0.41
N ASN A 177 -8.85 9.44 0.30
CA ASN A 177 -8.88 10.09 1.62
C ASN A 177 -7.91 9.41 2.61
N THR A 178 -7.71 8.11 2.46
CA THR A 178 -6.78 7.33 3.28
C THR A 178 -5.33 7.75 3.06
N GLU A 179 -4.94 8.02 1.81
CA GLU A 179 -3.60 8.52 1.48
C GLU A 179 -3.41 9.94 2.01
N ILE A 180 -4.39 10.83 1.83
CA ILE A 180 -4.38 12.18 2.42
C ILE A 180 -4.19 12.08 3.93
N ALA A 181 -5.01 11.28 4.62
CA ALA A 181 -4.94 11.10 6.06
C ALA A 181 -3.58 10.55 6.52
N TYR A 182 -2.94 9.70 5.72
CA TYR A 182 -1.60 9.20 6.00
C TYR A 182 -0.53 10.27 5.85
N VAL A 183 -0.59 11.07 4.79
CA VAL A 183 0.33 12.23 4.59
C VAL A 183 0.16 13.24 5.73
N LEU A 184 -1.09 13.58 6.08
CA LEU A 184 -1.41 14.44 7.23
C LEU A 184 -0.83 13.87 8.53
N ALA A 185 -0.96 12.56 8.75
CA ALA A 185 -0.38 11.89 9.91
C ALA A 185 1.14 12.05 9.95
N ILE A 186 1.83 11.91 8.81
CA ILE A 186 3.29 12.11 8.72
C ILE A 186 3.65 13.56 9.02
N CYS A 187 3.02 14.53 8.36
CA CYS A 187 3.25 15.97 8.58
C CYS A 187 3.04 16.36 10.04
N SER A 188 2.00 15.82 10.68
CA SER A 188 1.68 16.08 12.09
C SER A 188 2.66 15.43 13.10
N THR A 189 3.61 14.62 12.63
CA THR A 189 4.49 13.80 13.48
C THR A 189 5.97 14.11 13.26
N ILE A 190 6.38 14.33 12.02
CA ILE A 190 7.80 14.40 11.64
C ILE A 190 8.54 15.61 12.21
N LEU A 191 7.94 16.80 12.15
CA LEU A 191 8.50 18.03 12.74
C LEU A 191 7.90 18.37 14.12
N ASN A 192 6.97 17.56 14.62
CA ASN A 192 6.22 17.90 15.82
C ASN A 192 7.10 17.81 17.08
N PRO A 193 7.30 18.91 17.82
CA PRO A 193 8.13 18.95 19.03
C PRO A 193 7.53 18.17 20.21
N ASN A 194 6.22 17.96 20.22
CA ASN A 194 5.50 17.23 21.27
C ASN A 194 5.45 15.72 21.00
N HIS A 195 6.19 15.24 20.00
CA HIS A 195 6.31 13.83 19.68
C HIS A 195 7.78 13.41 19.74
N ASP A 196 8.17 12.84 20.88
CA ASP A 196 9.57 12.55 21.21
C ASP A 196 10.23 11.46 20.33
N GLU A 197 9.47 10.80 19.46
CA GLU A 197 10.00 9.78 18.54
C GLU A 197 9.91 10.24 17.06
N ILE A 198 10.97 9.97 16.26
CA ILE A 198 10.92 10.09 14.79
C ILE A 198 10.30 8.84 14.17
N MET A 199 10.49 7.68 14.82
CA MET A 199 9.95 6.43 14.31
C MET A 199 8.43 6.53 14.24
N LEU A 200 7.91 6.44 13.01
CA LEU A 200 6.49 6.36 12.69
C LEU A 200 5.96 5.00 13.17
N LYS A 201 5.94 4.77 14.49
CA LYS A 201 5.47 3.52 15.09
C LYS A 201 4.08 3.22 14.54
N LYS A 202 3.92 2.00 14.02
CA LYS A 202 2.69 1.54 13.35
C LYS A 202 1.42 1.89 14.13
N ASN A 203 1.41 1.67 15.44
CA ASN A 203 0.23 1.91 16.28
C ASN A 203 -0.12 3.41 16.39
N ILE A 204 0.88 4.28 16.55
CA ILE A 204 0.68 5.74 16.63
C ILE A 204 0.15 6.26 15.29
N MET A 205 0.79 5.84 14.20
CA MET A 205 0.36 6.24 12.86
C MET A 205 -1.04 5.75 12.54
N LYS A 206 -1.38 4.51 12.89
CA LYS A 206 -2.73 3.97 12.71
C LYS A 206 -3.78 4.81 13.44
N GLN A 207 -3.50 5.22 14.68
CA GLN A 207 -4.40 6.10 15.45
C GLN A 207 -4.54 7.49 14.80
N LYS A 208 -3.44 8.10 14.38
CA LYS A 208 -3.45 9.42 13.71
C LYS A 208 -4.21 9.38 12.39
N VAL A 209 -3.96 8.38 11.55
CA VAL A 209 -4.68 8.17 10.28
C VAL A 209 -6.18 8.07 10.53
N LYS A 210 -6.59 7.24 11.51
CA LYS A 210 -8.01 7.11 11.87
C LYS A 210 -8.62 8.44 12.29
N LYS A 211 -7.89 9.26 13.06
CA LYS A 211 -8.35 10.59 13.47
C LYS A 211 -8.55 11.52 12.28
N PHE A 212 -7.59 11.58 11.34
CA PHE A 212 -7.70 12.45 10.16
C PHE A 212 -8.78 11.97 9.19
N LEU A 213 -8.96 10.65 9.01
CA LEU A 213 -10.01 10.08 8.18
C LEU A 213 -11.42 10.49 8.61
N VAL A 214 -11.68 10.66 9.91
CA VAL A 214 -12.99 11.12 10.42
C VAL A 214 -13.22 12.61 10.14
N SER A 215 -12.15 13.35 9.85
CA SER A 215 -12.18 14.81 9.64
C SER A 215 -12.11 15.21 8.16
N LEU A 216 -12.03 14.24 7.24
CA LEU A 216 -12.00 14.39 5.79
C LEU A 216 -13.34 13.96 5.19
#